data_AF-A0A7S1WP16-F1
#
_entry.id   AF-A0A7S1WP16-F1
#
_cell.length_a   1.000
_cell.length_b   1.000
_cell.length_c   1.000
_cell.angle_alpha   90.00
_cell.angle_beta   90.00
_cell.angle_gamma   90.00
#
_symmetry.space_group_name_H-M   'P 1'
#
loop_
_entity.id
_entity.type
_entity.pdbx_description
1 polymer ?
#
loop_
_entity_poly.entity_id
_entity_poly.type
_entity_poly.pdbx_seq_one_letter_code
_entity_poly.pdbx_strand_id
1 'polypeptide(L)'
;RKVKEWEQGNASDYTFGLEDPGWVKYLRRHGFCVLRDVLPRADSDAMLEGFWRDIARVVPDIRREDPCTWEFPGNESTGIARGYGLPQSDFAWSVRRHPRIRRVFELVYRT
;
A
#
# COMPACT_ATOMS: atom_id res chain seq x y z
N ARG A 1 -6.99 34.69 1.65
CA ARG A 1 -7.31 33.24 1.53
C ARG A 1 -6.71 32.57 2.77
N LYS A 2 -7.51 32.22 3.79
CA LYS A 2 -6.98 31.59 5.02
C LYS A 2 -6.50 30.17 4.68
N VAL A 3 -5.23 29.89 4.99
CA VAL A 3 -4.68 28.53 4.95
C VAL A 3 -5.40 27.74 6.03
N LYS A 4 -6.03 26.61 5.64
CA LYS A 4 -6.68 25.71 6.59
C LYS A 4 -5.55 25.02 7.36
N GLU A 5 -5.39 25.41 8.62
CA GLU A 5 -4.44 24.79 9.53
C GLU A 5 -4.91 23.34 9.73
N TRP A 6 -4.11 22.39 9.26
CA TRP A 6 -4.39 20.97 9.45
C TRP A 6 -3.98 20.64 10.88
N GLU A 7 -4.95 20.51 11.78
CA GLU A 7 -4.71 19.85 13.07
C GLU A 7 -4.20 18.45 12.77
N GLN A 8 -2.92 18.20 13.03
CA GLN A 8 -2.34 16.87 13.00
C GLN A 8 -2.98 16.09 14.16
N GLY A 9 -4.14 15.49 13.91
CA GLY A 9 -4.75 14.52 14.81
C GLY A 9 -3.71 13.45 15.16
N ASN A 10 -3.75 12.96 16.39
CA ASN A 10 -2.82 11.92 16.82
C ASN A 10 -3.06 10.67 15.96
N ALA A 11 -2.03 9.90 15.64
CA ALA A 11 -2.16 8.73 14.73
C ALA A 11 -3.23 7.74 15.20
N SER A 12 -3.50 7.71 16.51
CA SER A 12 -4.59 6.96 17.14
C SER A 12 -6.00 7.32 16.64
N ASP A 13 -6.21 8.54 16.15
CA ASP A 13 -7.55 9.09 15.93
C ASP A 13 -8.16 8.64 14.59
N TYR A 14 -7.31 8.16 13.68
CA TYR A 14 -7.70 7.72 12.34
C TYR A 14 -7.14 6.33 11.96
N THR A 15 -6.48 5.65 12.90
CA THR A 15 -5.90 4.31 12.71
C THR A 15 -6.72 3.25 13.42
N PHE A 16 -7.12 2.21 12.71
CA PHE A 16 -8.02 1.17 13.20
C PHE A 16 -7.50 -0.23 12.85
N GLY A 17 -7.89 -1.22 13.64
CA GLY A 17 -7.77 -2.62 13.23
C GLY A 17 -8.89 -2.98 12.24
N LEU A 18 -8.68 -4.01 11.41
CA LEU A 18 -9.69 -4.46 10.45
C LEU A 18 -11.02 -4.86 11.13
N GLU A 19 -10.93 -5.44 12.32
CA GLU A 19 -12.08 -5.91 13.10
C GLU A 19 -12.79 -4.79 13.89
N ASP A 20 -12.26 -3.55 13.87
CA ASP A 20 -12.88 -2.42 14.53
C ASP A 20 -14.07 -1.89 13.70
N PRO A 21 -15.32 -1.98 14.16
CA PRO A 21 -16.47 -1.52 13.38
C PRO A 21 -16.47 0.01 13.14
N GLY A 22 -15.68 0.77 13.89
CA GLY A 22 -15.59 2.22 13.81
C GLY A 22 -14.92 2.76 12.56
N TRP A 23 -14.04 1.98 11.90
CA TRP A 23 -13.25 2.49 10.77
C TRP A 23 -14.11 2.84 9.57
N VAL A 24 -15.17 2.07 9.27
CA VAL A 24 -16.09 2.36 8.16
C VAL A 24 -16.87 3.65 8.42
N LYS A 25 -17.28 3.89 9.67
CA LYS A 25 -17.96 5.12 10.07
C LYS A 25 -17.02 6.33 9.92
N TYR A 26 -15.77 6.18 10.34
CA TYR A 26 -14.75 7.21 10.18
C TYR A 26 -14.50 7.52 8.70
N LEU A 27 -14.26 6.49 7.88
CA LEU A 27 -14.08 6.60 6.43
C LEU A 27 -15.22 7.37 5.77
N ARG A 28 -16.48 7.05 6.08
CA ARG A 28 -17.64 7.76 5.51
C ARG A 28 -17.73 9.22 5.93
N ARG A 29 -17.29 9.55 7.14
CA ARG A 29 -17.33 10.93 7.67
C ARG A 29 -16.19 11.79 7.13
N HIS A 30 -14.99 11.23 7.02
CA HIS A 30 -13.76 11.98 6.75
C HIS A 30 -13.17 11.77 5.36
N GLY A 31 -13.63 10.74 4.63
CA GLY A 31 -13.12 10.40 3.30
C GLY A 31 -11.82 9.59 3.30
N PHE A 32 -11.25 9.28 4.47
CA PHE A 32 -10.08 8.42 4.62
C PHE A 32 -10.07 7.72 5.99
N CYS A 33 -9.29 6.65 6.12
CA CYS A 33 -8.87 6.04 7.40
C CYS A 33 -7.60 5.21 7.16
N VAL A 34 -6.86 4.87 8.22
CA VAL A 34 -5.71 3.96 8.15
C VAL A 34 -6.11 2.63 8.81
N LEU A 35 -5.87 1.53 8.10
CA LEU A 35 -6.02 0.19 8.66
C LEU A 35 -4.65 -0.40 8.94
N ARG A 36 -4.40 -0.77 10.18
CA ARG A 36 -3.17 -1.47 10.59
C ARG A 36 -3.36 -2.98 10.57
N ASP A 37 -2.26 -3.69 10.42
CA ASP A 37 -2.21 -5.16 10.53
C ASP A 37 -3.21 -5.87 9.59
N VAL A 38 -3.45 -5.28 8.41
CA VAL A 38 -4.35 -5.86 7.39
C VAL A 38 -3.72 -7.10 6.78
N LEU A 39 -2.41 -7.11 6.58
CA LEU A 39 -1.67 -8.28 6.11
C LEU A 39 -0.97 -8.94 7.30
N PRO A 40 -1.12 -10.26 7.49
CA PRO A 40 -0.25 -11.03 8.37
C PRO A 40 1.21 -10.83 7.97
N ARG A 41 2.11 -10.84 8.96
CA ARG A 41 3.53 -10.56 8.73
C ARG A 41 4.15 -11.49 7.68
N ALA A 42 3.84 -12.78 7.75
CA ALA A 42 4.32 -13.76 6.79
C ALA A 42 3.89 -13.44 5.35
N ASP A 43 2.64 -13.00 5.16
CA ASP A 43 2.13 -12.63 3.83
C ASP A 43 2.79 -11.36 3.32
N SER A 44 2.98 -10.34 4.18
CA SER A 44 3.69 -9.12 3.80
C SER A 44 5.15 -9.37 3.44
N ASP A 45 5.84 -10.26 4.18
CA ASP A 45 7.23 -10.61 3.88
C ASP A 45 7.31 -11.36 2.54
N ALA A 46 6.40 -12.31 2.28
CA ALA A 46 6.34 -13.02 1.00
C ALA A 46 6.02 -12.10 -0.19
N MET A 47 5.13 -11.12 0.00
CA MET A 47 4.85 -10.10 -1.01
C MET A 47 6.07 -9.21 -1.27
N LEU A 48 6.81 -8.85 -0.22
CA LEU A 48 8.05 -8.06 -0.36
C LEU A 48 9.12 -8.84 -1.13
N GLU A 49 9.29 -10.14 -0.88
CA GLU A 49 10.16 -10.98 -1.72
C GLU A 49 9.70 -11.01 -3.18
N GLY A 50 8.38 -11.11 -3.40
CA GLY A 50 7.79 -11.03 -4.72
C GLY A 50 8.12 -9.72 -5.44
N PHE A 51 8.04 -8.59 -4.74
CA PHE A 51 8.44 -7.29 -5.27
C PHE A 51 9.89 -7.28 -5.71
N TRP A 52 10.81 -7.73 -4.85
CA TRP A 52 12.24 -7.75 -5.15
C TRP A 52 12.57 -8.64 -6.35
N ARG A 53 11.91 -9.79 -6.47
CA ARG A 53 12.04 -10.66 -7.65
C ARG A 53 11.53 -10.00 -8.93
N ASP A 54 10.40 -9.29 -8.86
CA ASP A 54 9.80 -8.67 -10.03
C ASP A 54 10.57 -7.40 -10.46
N ILE A 55 11.03 -6.58 -9.52
CA ILE A 55 11.81 -5.37 -9.83
C ILE A 55 13.21 -5.69 -10.37
N ALA A 56 13.84 -6.78 -9.92
CA ALA A 56 15.13 -7.23 -10.45
C ALA A 56 15.08 -7.64 -11.93
N ARG A 57 13.89 -7.97 -12.46
CA ARG A 57 13.70 -8.20 -13.91
C ARG A 57 13.73 -6.90 -14.72
N VAL A 58 13.49 -5.76 -14.07
CA VAL A 58 13.40 -4.44 -14.70
C VAL A 58 14.66 -3.62 -14.47
N VAL A 59 15.27 -3.77 -13.29
CA VAL A 59 16.52 -3.12 -12.88
C VAL A 59 17.51 -4.24 -12.53
N PRO A 60 18.29 -4.74 -13.51
CA PRO A 60 19.11 -5.95 -13.33
C PRO A 60 20.12 -5.88 -12.17
N ASP A 61 20.62 -4.68 -11.85
CA ASP A 61 21.64 -4.48 -10.81
C ASP A 61 21.06 -4.12 -9.44
N ILE A 62 19.73 -4.12 -9.29
CA ILE A 62 19.09 -3.76 -8.02
C ILE A 62 19.34 -4.82 -6.95
N ARG A 63 19.74 -4.37 -5.76
CA ARG A 63 20.01 -5.21 -4.60
C ARG A 63 19.23 -4.68 -3.41
N ARG A 64 18.45 -5.56 -2.79
CA ARG A 64 17.61 -5.21 -1.63
C ARG A 64 18.44 -4.66 -0.47
N GLU A 65 19.62 -5.24 -0.24
CA GLU A 65 20.48 -4.93 0.90
C GLU A 65 21.35 -3.69 0.67
N ASP A 66 21.38 -3.16 -0.55
CA ASP A 66 22.24 -2.03 -0.94
C ASP A 66 21.41 -0.87 -1.51
N PRO A 67 21.04 0.11 -0.66
CA PRO A 67 20.26 1.28 -1.09
C PRO A 67 20.91 2.10 -2.20
N CYS A 68 22.23 2.02 -2.40
CA CYS A 68 22.91 2.73 -3.49
C CYS A 68 22.53 2.16 -4.87
N THR A 69 21.93 0.95 -4.92
CA THR A 69 21.45 0.33 -6.17
C THR A 69 19.97 0.61 -6.45
N TRP A 70 19.27 1.34 -5.58
CA TRP A 70 17.81 1.55 -5.67
C TRP A 70 17.43 2.61 -6.70
N GLU A 71 17.75 2.36 -7.97
CA GLU A 71 17.37 3.18 -9.11
C GLU A 71 16.06 2.66 -9.72
N PHE A 72 14.94 2.98 -9.07
CA PHE A 72 13.63 2.51 -9.51
C PHE A 72 13.19 3.15 -10.83
N PRO A 73 12.54 2.39 -11.74
CA PRO A 73 12.05 2.89 -13.01
C PRO A 73 10.78 3.71 -12.77
N GLY A 74 10.92 5.01 -12.57
CA GLY A 74 9.82 5.91 -12.23
C GLY A 74 9.88 7.19 -13.05
N ASN A 75 8.73 7.84 -13.18
CA ASN A 75 8.74 9.23 -13.64
C ASN A 75 9.40 10.10 -12.56
N GLU A 76 10.43 10.85 -12.92
CA GLU A 76 11.27 11.63 -11.97
C GLU A 76 10.48 12.65 -11.13
N SER A 77 9.37 13.18 -11.66
CA SER A 77 8.56 14.16 -10.94
C SER A 77 7.49 13.56 -10.03
N THR A 78 7.12 12.30 -10.22
CA THR A 78 6.02 11.65 -9.47
C THR A 78 6.44 10.38 -8.74
N GLY A 79 7.58 9.79 -9.07
CA GLY A 79 8.03 8.48 -8.59
C GLY A 79 7.22 7.30 -9.13
N ILE A 80 6.24 7.51 -10.01
CA ILE A 80 5.31 6.46 -10.43
C ILE A 80 5.92 5.61 -11.56
N ALA A 81 6.06 4.31 -11.30
CA ALA A 81 6.42 3.29 -12.28
C ALA A 81 5.16 2.77 -13.02
N ARG A 82 4.94 3.24 -14.26
CA ARG A 82 3.78 2.82 -15.08
C ARG A 82 4.07 1.68 -16.06
N GLY A 83 5.34 1.40 -16.32
CA GLY A 83 5.79 0.51 -17.39
C GLY A 83 6.30 -0.85 -16.92
N TYR A 84 6.98 -1.54 -17.85
CA TYR A 84 7.75 -2.78 -17.58
C TYR A 84 6.93 -3.96 -17.05
N GLY A 85 5.60 -3.89 -17.16
CA GLY A 85 4.71 -4.90 -16.59
C GLY A 85 4.65 -4.92 -15.07
N LEU A 86 5.36 -4.03 -14.35
CA LEU A 86 5.38 -4.00 -12.88
C LEU A 86 3.97 -3.84 -12.26
N PRO A 87 3.09 -2.95 -12.77
CA PRO A 87 1.72 -2.89 -12.27
C PRO A 87 0.92 -4.17 -12.52
N GLN A 88 1.37 -5.06 -13.42
CA GLN A 88 0.75 -6.33 -13.78
C GLN A 88 1.56 -7.54 -13.31
N SER A 89 2.56 -7.35 -12.47
CA SER A 89 3.43 -8.41 -12.01
C SER A 89 2.75 -9.34 -11.00
N ASP A 90 3.36 -10.49 -10.73
CA ASP A 90 2.84 -11.46 -9.77
C ASP A 90 2.74 -10.85 -8.37
N PHE A 91 3.74 -10.04 -7.96
CA PHE A 91 3.67 -9.25 -6.73
C PHE A 91 2.44 -8.35 -6.71
N ALA A 92 2.23 -7.52 -7.74
CA ALA A 92 1.12 -6.58 -7.75
C ALA A 92 -0.24 -7.30 -7.68
N TRP A 93 -0.37 -8.43 -8.37
CA TRP A 93 -1.57 -9.27 -8.29
C TRP A 93 -1.74 -9.98 -6.95
N SER A 94 -0.66 -10.42 -6.29
CA SER A 94 -0.72 -11.03 -4.97
C SER A 94 -1.30 -10.08 -3.92
N VAL A 95 -0.92 -8.79 -3.97
CA VAL A 95 -1.48 -7.75 -3.09
C VAL A 95 -2.97 -7.57 -3.36
N ARG A 96 -3.36 -7.37 -4.64
CA ARG A 96 -4.75 -7.10 -5.02
C ARG A 96 -5.71 -8.26 -4.76
N ARG A 97 -5.22 -9.49 -4.85
CA ARG A 97 -6.04 -10.71 -4.66
C ARG A 97 -6.09 -11.17 -3.22
N HIS A 98 -5.32 -10.57 -2.31
CA HIS A 98 -5.23 -11.02 -0.94
C HIS A 98 -6.62 -10.99 -0.24
N PRO A 99 -7.05 -12.08 0.42
CA PRO A 99 -8.39 -12.16 1.01
C PRO A 99 -8.73 -11.04 1.99
N ARG A 100 -7.75 -10.62 2.82
CA ARG A 100 -7.97 -9.52 3.77
C ARG A 100 -8.06 -8.15 3.11
N ILE A 101 -7.38 -7.93 1.98
CA ILE A 101 -7.52 -6.70 1.20
C ILE A 101 -8.90 -6.69 0.53
N ARG A 102 -9.30 -7.80 -0.10
CA ARG A 102 -10.66 -7.95 -0.65
C ARG A 102 -11.73 -7.69 0.39
N ARG A 103 -11.59 -8.26 1.59
CA ARG A 103 -12.52 -8.05 2.71
C ARG A 103 -12.71 -6.58 3.07
N VAL A 104 -11.64 -5.77 3.03
CA VAL A 104 -11.74 -4.32 3.24
C VAL A 104 -12.67 -3.70 2.19
N PHE A 105 -12.44 -3.99 0.91
CA PHE A 105 -13.28 -3.47 -0.18
C PHE A 105 -14.73 -3.96 -0.07
N GLU A 106 -14.96 -5.23 0.27
CA GLU A 106 -16.30 -5.78 0.49
C GLU A 106 -17.05 -5.03 1.61
N LEU A 107 -16.36 -4.67 2.70
CA LEU A 107 -16.93 -3.89 3.80
C LEU A 107 -17.26 -2.44 3.42
N VAL A 108 -16.43 -1.82 2.58
CA VAL A 108 -16.67 -0.45 2.08
C VAL A 108 -17.88 -0.43 1.14
N TYR A 109 -17.89 -1.32 0.15
CA TYR A 109 -18.82 -1.26 -0.99
C TYR A 109 -20.06 -2.15 -0.82
N ARG A 110 -20.10 -3.03 0.19
CA ARG A 110 -21.21 -3.98 0.46
C ARG A 110 -21.46 -4.95 -0.70
N THR A 111 -20.38 -5.37 -1.35
CA THR A 111 -20.34 -6.34 -2.46
C THR A 111 -19.39 -7.45 -2.09
#